data_AF-A0A2N6A6H9-F1
#
_entry.id   AF-A0A2N6A6H9-F1
#
_cell.length_a   1.000
_cell.length_b   1.000
_cell.length_c   1.000
_cell.angle_alpha   90.00
_cell.angle_beta   90.00
_cell.angle_gamma   90.00
#
_symmetry.space_group_name_H-M   'P 1'
#
loop_
_entity.id
_entity.type
_entity.pdbx_description
1 polymer ?
#
loop_
_entity_poly.entity_id
_entity_poly.type
_entity_poly.pdbx_seq_one_letter_code
_entity_poly.pdbx_strand_id
1 'polypeptide(L)'
;MEKIKIEQNPQEELNSKEEELEKFLKFRNSSLDARHSNDAKIIKEKEAEIKKLKNELGLDVQEEMNKKKELIANSKNFEDLYKTLEHIKSIEGSKEAFSSDRLITIIEKIRHKQLPLNNITRNLELRNKVTELIKNEEEDKTIRSSPIKKTGTIEKIKSFFNL
;
A
#
# COMPACT_ATOMS: atom_id res chain seq x y z
N MET A 1 -4.54 46.67 -25.15
CA MET A 1 -5.18 45.79 -24.16
C MET A 1 -4.50 44.43 -24.24
N GLU A 2 -3.47 44.21 -23.43
CA GLU A 2 -2.85 42.90 -23.31
C GLU A 2 -3.84 41.96 -22.62
N LYS A 3 -4.18 40.86 -23.29
CA LYS A 3 -4.95 39.78 -22.69
C LYS A 3 -4.01 39.07 -21.73
N ILE A 4 -4.18 39.31 -20.43
CA ILE A 4 -3.57 38.51 -19.37
C ILE A 4 -4.09 37.08 -19.57
N LYS A 5 -3.24 36.19 -20.10
CA LYS A 5 -3.51 34.75 -20.07
C LYS A 5 -3.43 34.35 -18.60
N ILE A 6 -4.59 34.16 -17.99
CA ILE A 6 -4.69 33.52 -16.66
C ILE A 6 -4.19 32.10 -16.88
N GLU A 7 -2.96 31.84 -16.45
CA GLU A 7 -2.38 30.51 -16.38
C GLU A 7 -3.25 29.71 -15.40
N GLN A 8 -4.12 28.85 -15.93
CA GLN A 8 -4.96 28.02 -15.08
C GLN A 8 -4.07 27.04 -14.31
N ASN A 9 -4.37 26.87 -13.01
CA ASN A 9 -3.70 25.90 -12.18
C ASN A 9 -3.89 24.50 -12.81
N PRO A 10 -2.82 23.76 -13.14
CA PRO A 10 -2.92 22.47 -13.82
C PRO A 10 -3.82 21.45 -13.09
N GLN A 11 -3.91 21.54 -11.75
CA GLN A 11 -4.81 20.69 -10.96
C GLN A 11 -6.28 21.08 -11.12
N GLU A 12 -6.59 22.37 -11.25
CA GLU A 12 -7.96 22.83 -11.51
C GLU A 12 -8.40 22.48 -12.93
N GLU A 13 -7.48 22.52 -13.90
CA GLU A 13 -7.71 22.07 -15.27
C GLU A 13 -8.02 20.57 -15.33
N LEU A 14 -7.25 19.73 -14.62
CA LEU A 14 -7.52 18.30 -14.52
C LEU A 14 -8.89 18.01 -13.91
N ASN A 15 -9.22 18.63 -12.78
CA ASN A 15 -10.50 18.44 -12.10
C ASN A 15 -11.67 18.86 -13.00
N SER A 16 -11.54 19.98 -13.72
CA SER A 16 -12.55 20.44 -14.67
C SER A 16 -12.76 19.46 -15.83
N LYS A 17 -11.68 18.91 -16.39
CA LYS A 17 -11.72 17.92 -17.48
C LYS A 17 -12.35 16.59 -17.04
N GLU A 18 -12.05 16.13 -15.82
CA GLU A 18 -12.66 14.93 -15.24
C GLU A 18 -14.18 15.11 -15.03
N GLU A 19 -14.60 16.25 -14.47
CA GLU A 19 -16.02 16.57 -14.27
C GLU A 19 -16.78 16.67 -15.61
N GLU A 20 -16.15 17.23 -16.64
CA GLU A 20 -16.73 17.36 -17.97
C GLU A 20 -16.89 16.00 -18.67
N LEU A 21 -15.95 15.07 -18.48
CA LEU A 21 -16.07 13.69 -18.95
C LEU A 21 -17.18 12.94 -18.20
N GLU A 22 -17.29 13.11 -16.88
CA GLU A 22 -18.33 12.47 -16.07
C GLU A 22 -19.73 12.95 -16.47
N LYS A 23 -19.91 14.27 -16.66
CA LYS A 23 -21.16 14.85 -17.19
C LYS A 23 -21.50 14.28 -18.57
N PHE A 24 -20.51 14.13 -19.45
CA PHE A 24 -20.70 13.55 -20.78
C PHE A 24 -21.14 12.08 -20.72
N LEU A 25 -20.51 11.27 -19.87
CA LEU A 25 -20.86 9.85 -19.67
C LEU A 25 -22.25 9.67 -19.03
N LYS A 26 -22.58 10.51 -18.05
CA LYS A 26 -23.90 10.49 -17.40
C LYS A 26 -25.03 10.85 -18.37
N PHE A 27 -24.82 11.87 -19.21
CA PHE A 27 -25.74 12.24 -20.27
C PHE A 27 -25.91 11.11 -21.29
N ARG A 28 -24.82 10.45 -21.69
CA ARG A 28 -24.82 9.29 -22.58
C ARG A 28 -25.62 8.11 -22.05
N ASN A 29 -25.41 7.70 -20.80
CA ASN A 29 -26.13 6.57 -20.21
C ASN A 29 -27.63 6.84 -20.04
N SER A 30 -28.04 8.11 -20.00
CA SER A 30 -29.45 8.51 -19.97
C SER A 30 -30.12 8.57 -21.35
N SER A 31 -29.34 8.58 -22.43
CA SER A 31 -29.83 8.65 -23.82
C SER A 31 -29.54 7.33 -24.52
N LEU A 32 -30.50 6.41 -24.45
CA LEU A 32 -30.40 5.02 -24.91
C LEU A 32 -30.47 4.88 -26.45
N ASP A 33 -29.88 5.81 -27.22
CA ASP A 33 -29.93 5.82 -28.68
C ASP A 33 -28.55 5.79 -29.35
N ALA A 34 -28.44 4.83 -30.26
CA ALA A 34 -27.22 4.31 -30.88
C ALA A 34 -26.54 5.28 -31.86
N ARG A 35 -25.74 6.23 -31.36
CA ARG A 35 -24.64 6.85 -32.13
C ARG A 35 -23.32 6.31 -31.58
N HIS A 36 -22.78 5.27 -32.22
CA HIS A 36 -21.75 4.42 -31.62
C HIS A 36 -20.32 4.59 -32.17
N SER A 37 -20.06 5.50 -33.12
CA SER A 37 -18.71 5.65 -33.70
C SER A 37 -17.98 6.93 -33.30
N ASN A 38 -18.65 8.10 -33.33
CA ASN A 38 -18.00 9.37 -33.00
C ASN A 38 -17.73 9.54 -31.50
N ASP A 39 -18.54 8.94 -30.64
CA ASP A 39 -18.45 9.17 -29.19
C ASP A 39 -17.35 8.34 -28.56
N ALA A 40 -17.11 7.13 -29.08
CA ALA A 40 -15.92 6.37 -28.72
C ALA A 40 -14.63 7.15 -29.06
N LYS A 41 -14.64 7.95 -30.13
CA LYS A 41 -13.52 8.80 -30.50
C LYS A 41 -13.36 9.98 -29.53
N ILE A 42 -14.46 10.67 -29.21
CA ILE A 42 -14.47 11.78 -28.24
C ILE A 42 -14.05 11.33 -26.85
N ILE A 43 -14.54 10.17 -26.38
CA ILE A 43 -14.16 9.59 -25.09
C ILE A 43 -12.66 9.26 -25.09
N LYS A 44 -12.15 8.60 -26.13
CA LYS A 44 -10.72 8.28 -26.25
C LYS A 44 -9.83 9.54 -26.28
N GLU A 45 -10.27 10.59 -26.96
CA GLU A 45 -9.54 11.87 -27.01
C GLU A 45 -9.51 12.54 -25.63
N LYS A 46 -10.64 12.58 -24.91
CA LYS A 46 -10.70 13.11 -23.54
C LYS A 46 -9.88 12.28 -22.55
N GLU A 47 -9.95 10.94 -22.64
CA GLU A 47 -9.13 10.04 -21.81
C GLU A 47 -7.63 10.23 -22.06
N ALA A 48 -7.21 10.43 -23.32
CA ALA A 48 -5.82 10.69 -23.66
C ALA A 48 -5.34 12.06 -23.13
N GLU A 49 -6.18 13.09 -23.20
CA GLU A 49 -5.88 14.42 -22.65
C GLU A 49 -5.75 14.37 -21.12
N ILE A 50 -6.67 13.70 -20.42
CA ILE A 50 -6.59 13.47 -18.97
C ILE A 50 -5.33 12.69 -18.62
N LYS A 51 -5.02 11.61 -19.36
CA LYS A 51 -3.81 10.82 -19.12
C LYS A 51 -2.55 11.66 -19.29
N LYS A 52 -2.49 12.53 -20.30
CA LYS A 52 -1.36 13.42 -20.51
C LYS A 52 -1.22 14.41 -19.36
N LEU A 53 -2.31 15.02 -18.91
CA LEU A 53 -2.32 15.93 -17.75
C LEU A 53 -1.89 15.22 -16.46
N LYS A 54 -2.33 13.98 -16.22
CA LYS A 54 -1.88 13.18 -15.06
C LYS A 54 -0.38 12.90 -15.08
N ASN A 55 0.18 12.65 -16.26
CA ASN A 55 1.62 12.48 -16.43
C ASN A 55 2.38 13.80 -16.22
N GLU A 56 1.89 14.92 -16.75
CA GLU A 56 2.47 16.25 -16.56
C GLU A 56 2.43 16.72 -15.08
N LEU A 57 1.38 16.34 -14.36
CA LEU A 57 1.21 16.60 -12.91
C LEU A 57 1.95 15.58 -12.02
N GLY A 58 2.52 14.51 -12.58
CA GLY A 58 3.19 13.46 -11.82
C GLY A 58 2.27 12.59 -10.94
N LEU A 59 0.95 12.65 -11.15
CA LEU A 59 -0.04 11.93 -10.33
C LEU A 59 0.06 10.42 -10.50
N ASP A 60 0.41 9.93 -11.70
CA ASP A 60 0.59 8.51 -11.98
C ASP A 60 1.70 7.90 -11.08
N VAL A 61 2.78 8.66 -10.83
CA VAL A 61 3.90 8.23 -9.97
C VAL A 61 3.48 8.21 -8.50
N GLN A 62 2.73 9.23 -8.07
CA GLN A 62 2.25 9.31 -6.69
C GLN A 62 1.24 8.20 -6.36
N GLU A 63 0.33 7.88 -7.29
CA GLU A 63 -0.60 6.76 -7.14
C GLU A 63 0.13 5.41 -7.07
N GLU A 64 1.13 5.20 -7.91
CA GLU A 64 1.93 3.97 -7.89
C GLU A 64 2.69 3.82 -6.57
N MET A 65 3.28 4.91 -6.06
CA MET A 65 3.95 4.94 -4.76
C MET A 65 2.99 4.63 -3.60
N ASN A 66 1.78 5.20 -3.63
CA ASN A 66 0.75 4.92 -2.63
C ASN A 66 0.30 3.46 -2.67
N LYS A 67 0.10 2.88 -3.86
CA LYS A 67 -0.22 1.45 -4.03
C LYS A 67 0.88 0.55 -3.47
N LYS A 68 2.15 0.83 -3.78
CA LYS A 68 3.29 0.06 -3.24
C LYS A 68 3.35 0.13 -1.71
N LYS A 69 3.11 1.32 -1.16
CA LYS A 69 3.03 1.55 0.29
C LYS A 69 1.91 0.73 0.94
N GLU A 70 0.71 0.73 0.35
CA GLU A 70 -0.43 -0.06 0.84
C GLU A 70 -0.15 -1.56 0.84
N LEU A 71 0.47 -2.08 -0.22
CA LEU A 71 0.85 -3.50 -0.28
C LEU A 71 1.80 -3.90 0.86
N ILE A 72 2.80 -3.07 1.15
CA ILE A 72 3.73 -3.29 2.27
C ILE A 72 2.97 -3.24 3.60
N ALA A 73 2.14 -2.21 3.81
CA ALA A 73 1.38 -2.03 5.04
C ALA A 73 0.46 -3.23 5.36
N ASN A 74 -0.14 -3.83 4.32
CA ASN A 74 -1.08 -4.95 4.43
C ASN A 74 -0.42 -6.33 4.66
N SER A 75 0.92 -6.42 4.61
CA SER A 75 1.63 -7.68 4.85
C SER A 75 1.42 -8.17 6.29
N LYS A 76 0.96 -9.41 6.51
CA LYS A 76 0.61 -9.90 7.87
C LYS A 76 1.77 -10.57 8.59
N ASN A 77 2.72 -11.11 7.85
CA ASN A 77 3.88 -11.83 8.33
C ASN A 77 5.07 -11.58 7.39
N PHE A 78 6.25 -12.09 7.75
CA PHE A 78 7.45 -11.90 6.94
C PHE A 78 7.36 -12.55 5.56
N GLU A 79 6.69 -13.70 5.42
CA GLU A 79 6.55 -14.38 4.13
C GLU A 79 5.71 -13.56 3.14
N ASP A 80 4.61 -12.97 3.62
CA ASP A 80 3.77 -12.05 2.84
C ASP A 80 4.56 -10.79 2.45
N LEU A 81 5.37 -10.27 3.37
CA LEU A 81 6.23 -9.12 3.10
C LEU A 81 7.27 -9.45 2.01
N TYR A 82 7.87 -10.64 2.03
CA TYR A 82 8.86 -11.03 1.02
C TYR A 82 8.24 -11.17 -0.37
N LYS A 83 7.07 -11.82 -0.48
CA LYS A 83 6.31 -11.89 -1.74
C LYS A 83 5.97 -10.50 -2.27
N THR A 84 5.60 -9.58 -1.38
CA THR A 84 5.34 -8.18 -1.74
C THR A 84 6.59 -7.48 -2.26
N LEU A 85 7.74 -7.68 -1.63
CA LEU A 85 9.02 -7.09 -2.07
C LEU A 85 9.48 -7.65 -3.42
N GLU A 86 9.29 -8.95 -3.67
CA GLU A 86 9.56 -9.57 -4.97
C GLU A 86 8.68 -8.96 -6.07
N HIS A 87 7.40 -8.70 -5.78
CA HIS A 87 6.50 -8.04 -6.71
C HIS A 87 6.91 -6.59 -7.04
N ILE A 88 7.34 -5.83 -6.02
CA ILE A 88 7.78 -4.44 -6.17
C ILE A 88 9.16 -4.35 -6.87
N LYS A 89 9.97 -5.41 -6.83
CA LYS A 89 11.33 -5.56 -7.39
C LYS A 89 12.40 -4.67 -6.78
N SER A 90 12.13 -3.38 -6.59
CA SER A 90 13.09 -2.44 -6.01
C SER A 90 12.41 -1.29 -5.29
N ILE A 91 13.03 -0.82 -4.22
CA ILE A 91 12.59 0.35 -3.46
C ILE A 91 13.73 1.38 -3.44
N GLU A 92 13.41 2.60 -3.83
CA GLU A 92 14.36 3.71 -3.73
C GLU A 92 14.61 4.09 -2.27
N GLY A 93 15.88 4.26 -1.91
CA GLY A 93 16.29 4.93 -0.70
C GLY A 93 16.87 6.31 -1.01
N SER A 94 17.18 7.07 0.03
CA SER A 94 17.72 8.43 -0.11
C SER A 94 19.09 8.51 -0.80
N LYS A 95 19.85 7.40 -0.85
CA LYS A 95 21.21 7.35 -1.41
C LYS A 95 21.40 6.31 -2.50
N GLU A 96 20.54 5.30 -2.56
CA GLU A 96 20.65 4.18 -3.49
C GLU A 96 19.29 3.49 -3.62
N ALA A 97 19.10 2.76 -4.73
CA ALA A 97 17.98 1.85 -4.89
C ALA A 97 18.34 0.48 -4.31
N PHE A 98 17.41 -0.13 -3.59
CA PHE A 98 17.55 -1.46 -3.01
C PHE A 98 16.75 -2.46 -3.83
N SER A 99 17.40 -3.53 -4.31
CA SER A 99 16.70 -4.66 -4.92
C SER A 99 15.94 -5.49 -3.86
N SER A 100 14.92 -6.21 -4.30
CA SER A 100 14.13 -7.15 -3.48
C SER A 100 15.04 -8.10 -2.69
N ASP A 101 15.98 -8.76 -3.35
CA ASP A 101 16.84 -9.77 -2.73
C ASP A 101 17.71 -9.18 -1.62
N ARG A 102 18.21 -7.97 -1.86
CA ARG A 102 19.00 -7.23 -0.88
C ARG A 102 18.14 -6.81 0.31
N LEU A 103 16.92 -6.35 0.07
CA LEU A 103 15.98 -6.00 1.14
C LEU A 103 15.60 -7.21 1.98
N ILE A 104 15.27 -8.34 1.35
CA ILE A 104 14.94 -9.60 2.04
C ILE A 104 16.13 -10.03 2.91
N THR A 105 17.34 -10.00 2.37
CA THR A 105 18.57 -10.34 3.11
C THR A 105 18.79 -9.41 4.32
N ILE A 106 18.57 -8.11 4.16
CA ILE A 106 18.68 -7.14 5.25
C ILE A 106 17.62 -7.40 6.32
N ILE A 107 16.37 -7.66 5.91
CA ILE A 107 15.24 -7.93 6.82
C ILE A 107 15.51 -9.20 7.63
N GLU A 108 15.95 -10.28 7.00
CA GLU A 108 16.30 -11.53 7.68
C GLU A 108 17.40 -11.32 8.73
N LYS A 109 18.47 -10.58 8.38
CA LYS A 109 19.52 -10.23 9.34
C LYS A 109 19.01 -9.38 10.50
N ILE A 110 18.09 -8.45 10.25
CA ILE A 110 17.45 -7.65 11.31
C ILE A 110 16.58 -8.54 12.21
N ARG A 111 15.77 -9.42 11.62
CA ARG A 111 14.91 -10.39 12.32
C ARG A 111 15.74 -11.28 13.25
N HIS A 112 16.92 -11.69 12.82
CA HIS A 112 17.87 -12.48 13.60
C HIS A 112 18.79 -11.66 14.52
N LYS A 113 18.52 -10.35 14.71
CA LYS A 113 19.32 -9.43 15.55
C LYS A 113 20.80 -9.34 15.14
N GLN A 114 21.13 -9.68 13.89
CA GLN A 114 22.47 -9.59 13.31
C GLN A 114 22.76 -8.21 12.72
N LEU A 115 21.71 -7.44 12.36
CA LEU A 115 21.83 -6.06 11.89
C LEU A 115 20.83 -5.15 12.61
N PRO A 116 21.19 -3.88 12.84
CA PRO A 116 20.26 -2.89 13.37
C PRO A 116 19.21 -2.47 12.34
N LEU A 117 18.02 -2.10 12.84
CA LEU A 117 16.89 -1.62 12.03
C LEU A 117 17.22 -0.38 11.17
N ASN A 118 18.25 0.40 11.52
CA ASN A 118 18.67 1.58 10.76
C ASN A 118 19.19 1.26 9.36
N ASN A 119 19.51 -0.01 9.07
CA ASN A 119 20.01 -0.44 7.76
C ASN A 119 18.93 -0.65 6.71
N ILE A 120 17.65 -0.54 7.08
CA ILE A 120 16.53 -0.63 6.13
C ILE A 120 16.02 0.77 5.76
N THR A 121 15.57 0.92 4.52
CA THR A 121 15.00 2.18 4.03
C THR A 121 13.74 2.56 4.82
N ARG A 122 13.56 3.87 5.04
CA ARG A 122 12.31 4.43 5.59
C ARG A 122 11.25 4.62 4.51
N ASN A 123 11.63 4.51 3.23
CA ASN A 123 10.72 4.72 2.11
C ASN A 123 9.62 3.65 2.12
N LEU A 124 8.43 4.03 1.64
CA LEU A 124 7.22 3.21 1.61
C LEU A 124 6.87 2.59 2.98
N GLU A 125 7.29 3.21 4.08
CA GLU A 125 7.06 2.76 5.46
C GLU A 125 7.60 1.36 5.78
N LEU A 126 8.50 0.82 4.95
CA LEU A 126 9.04 -0.53 5.11
C LEU A 126 9.65 -0.77 6.50
N ARG A 127 10.42 0.21 7.00
CA ARG A 127 11.02 0.15 8.35
C ARG A 127 9.96 -0.02 9.45
N ASN A 128 8.87 0.74 9.36
CA ASN A 128 7.80 0.69 10.36
C ASN A 128 7.15 -0.68 10.33
N LYS A 129 6.88 -1.20 9.13
CA LYS A 129 6.26 -2.50 8.97
C LYS A 129 7.11 -3.65 9.50
N VAL A 130 8.41 -3.64 9.19
CA VAL A 130 9.35 -4.64 9.74
C VAL A 130 9.39 -4.58 11.27
N THR A 131 9.33 -3.38 11.86
CA THR A 131 9.29 -3.22 13.31
C THR A 131 8.04 -3.83 13.93
N GLU A 132 6.88 -3.60 13.32
CA GLU A 132 5.59 -4.18 13.72
C GLU A 132 5.65 -5.70 13.69
N LEU A 133 6.13 -6.29 12.59
CA LEU A 133 6.23 -7.75 12.45
C LEU A 133 7.16 -8.39 13.48
N ILE A 134 8.29 -7.75 13.80
CA ILE A 134 9.20 -8.24 14.85
C ILE A 134 8.50 -8.25 16.21
N LYS A 135 7.80 -7.16 16.56
CA LYS A 135 7.08 -7.07 17.84
C LYS A 135 6.00 -8.14 17.94
N ASN A 136 5.21 -8.33 16.89
CA ASN A 136 4.17 -9.37 16.85
C ASN A 136 4.77 -10.77 17.06
N GLU A 137 5.91 -11.07 16.43
CA GLU A 137 6.60 -12.35 16.59
C GLU A 137 7.17 -12.54 18.02
N GLU A 138 7.67 -11.48 18.66
CA GLU A 138 8.15 -11.53 20.04
C GLU A 138 6.99 -11.71 21.04
N GLU A 139 5.87 -11.00 20.85
CA GLU A 139 4.66 -11.14 21.67
C GLU A 139 4.09 -12.57 21.60
N ASP A 140 3.97 -13.13 20.40
CA ASP A 140 3.51 -14.51 20.20
C ASP A 140 4.41 -15.54 20.91
N LYS A 141 5.72 -15.30 20.95
CA LYS A 141 6.66 -16.16 21.69
C LYS A 141 6.45 -16.06 23.20
N THR A 142 6.22 -14.87 23.75
CA THR A 142 6.00 -14.69 25.20
C THR A 142 4.70 -15.34 25.69
N ILE A 143 3.63 -15.30 24.88
CA ILE A 143 2.34 -15.93 25.21
C ILE A 143 2.50 -17.46 25.25
N ARG A 144 3.28 -18.04 24.33
CA ARG A 144 3.52 -19.50 24.27
C ARG A 144 4.53 -20.00 25.30
N SER A 145 5.48 -19.18 25.74
CA SER A 145 6.47 -19.55 26.76
C SER A 145 6.00 -19.32 28.20
N SER A 146 4.82 -18.75 28.39
CA SER A 146 4.25 -18.55 29.73
C SER A 146 3.89 -19.93 30.33
N PRO A 147 4.49 -20.35 31.46
CA PRO A 147 4.07 -21.58 32.11
C PRO A 147 2.63 -21.38 32.54
N ILE A 148 1.72 -22.17 31.97
CA ILE A 148 0.39 -22.37 32.52
C ILE A 148 0.63 -22.84 33.96
N LYS A 149 0.55 -21.92 34.92
CA LYS A 149 0.44 -22.28 36.32
C LYS A 149 -0.84 -23.09 36.39
N LYS A 150 -0.73 -24.42 36.41
CA LYS A 150 -1.78 -25.34 36.84
C LYS A 150 -2.08 -24.98 38.28
N THR A 151 -2.90 -23.96 38.50
CA THR A 151 -3.52 -23.70 39.79
C THR A 151 -4.36 -24.94 40.11
N GLY A 152 -3.92 -25.68 41.11
CA GLY A 152 -4.47 -26.96 41.49
C GLY A 152 -5.94 -26.86 41.86
N THR A 153 -6.78 -27.55 41.09
CA THR A 153 -8.19 -27.78 41.42
C THR A 153 -8.57 -29.23 41.13
N ILE A 154 -7.75 -30.20 41.56
CA ILE A 154 -8.12 -31.63 41.49
C ILE A 154 -7.99 -32.34 42.85
N GLU A 155 -7.23 -31.83 43.81
CA GLU A 155 -7.06 -32.53 45.10
C GLU A 155 -8.20 -32.34 46.12
N LYS A 156 -9.14 -31.41 45.90
CA LYS A 156 -10.31 -31.25 46.80
C LYS A 156 -11.50 -32.15 46.50
N ILE A 157 -11.51 -32.91 45.41
CA ILE A 157 -12.68 -33.76 45.07
C ILE A 157 -12.56 -35.17 45.66
N LYS A 158 -11.34 -35.65 45.94
CA LYS A 158 -11.15 -36.97 46.59
C LYS A 158 -11.42 -37.00 48.09
N SER A 159 -11.59 -35.84 48.76
CA SER A 159 -12.00 -35.80 50.17
C SER A 159 -13.52 -35.75 50.37
N PHE A 160 -14.32 -35.68 49.31
CA PHE A 160 -15.79 -35.58 49.39
C PHE A 160 -16.53 -36.87 49.04
N PHE A 161 -15.84 -37.89 48.52
CA PHE A 161 -16.44 -39.20 48.18
C PHE A 161 -15.71 -40.35 48.89
N ASN A 162 -15.57 -40.23 50.22
CA ASN A 162 -15.40 -41.38 51.10
C ASN A 162 -16.59 -41.40 52.06
N LEU A 163 -17.70 -41.95 51.58
CA LEU A 163 -18.83 -42.51 52.33
C LEU A 163 -19.64 -43.38 51.38
#